data_AF-A0AAQ0U0D2-F1
#
_entry.id   AF-A0AAQ0U0D2-F1
#
_cell.length_a   1.000
_cell.length_b   1.000
_cell.length_c   1.000
_cell.angle_alpha   90.00
_cell.angle_beta   90.00
_cell.angle_gamma   90.00
#
_symmetry.space_group_name_H-M   'P 1'
#
loop_
_entity.id
_entity.type
_entity.pdbx_description
1 polymer ?
#
loop_
_entity_poly.entity_id
_entity_poly.type
_entity_poly.pdbx_seq_one_letter_code
_entity_poly.pdbx_strand_id
1 'polypeptide(L)' 'MTVESLLKTIADHTSVILKDTIGNTLIQFNYGEDVEVFSPAFLYRKVKILEIDNTRELIAVLEDTKND' A
#
# COMPACT_ATOMS: atom_id res chain seq x y z
N MET A 1 8.11 3.45 -7.92
CA MET A 1 7.15 4.31 -7.20
C MET A 1 7.21 3.94 -5.71
N THR A 2 7.14 4.91 -4.79
CA THR A 2 7.01 4.64 -3.34
C THR A 2 5.54 4.54 -2.93
N VAL A 3 5.25 3.97 -1.76
CA VAL A 3 3.90 3.96 -1.18
C VAL A 3 3.35 5.39 -1.06
N GLU A 4 4.16 6.35 -0.59
CA GLU A 4 3.75 7.75 -0.50
C GLU A 4 3.30 8.31 -1.87
N SER A 5 4.09 8.03 -2.91
CA SER A 5 3.76 8.51 -4.26
C SER A 5 2.48 7.85 -4.79
N LEU A 6 2.28 6.57 -4.48
CA LEU A 6 1.07 5.83 -4.83
C LEU A 6 -0.18 6.44 -4.16
N LEU A 7 -0.11 6.72 -2.85
CA LEU A 7 -1.23 7.30 -2.10
C LEU A 7 -1.65 8.67 -2.64
N LYS A 8 -0.73 9.45 -3.20
CA LYS A 8 -1.04 10.72 -3.88
C LYS A 8 -1.76 10.55 -5.22
N THR A 9 -1.78 9.35 -5.79
CA THR A 9 -2.39 9.07 -7.11
C THR A 9 -3.75 8.39 -7.04
N ILE A 10 -4.12 7.82 -5.89
CA ILE A 10 -5.39 7.08 -5.72
C ILE A 10 -6.49 8.03 -5.23
N ALA A 11 -7.74 7.69 -5.54
CA ALA A 11 -8.89 8.48 -5.12
C ALA A 11 -9.21 8.24 -3.63
N ASP A 12 -9.84 9.24 -2.99
CA ASP A 12 -10.42 9.07 -1.66
C ASP A 12 -11.43 7.89 -1.65
N HIS A 13 -11.49 7.20 -0.52
CA HIS A 13 -12.24 5.96 -0.28
C HIS A 13 -11.81 4.75 -1.11
N THR A 14 -10.57 4.71 -1.60
CA THR A 14 -9.97 3.50 -2.19
C THR A 14 -9.54 2.53 -1.09
N SER A 15 -9.93 1.26 -1.20
CA SER A 15 -9.42 0.20 -0.30
C SER A 15 -7.99 -0.15 -0.72
N VAL A 16 -7.04 -0.03 0.19
CA VAL A 16 -5.61 -0.27 -0.05
C VAL A 16 -5.14 -1.43 0.81
N ILE A 17 -4.55 -2.43 0.16
CA ILE A 17 -3.91 -3.58 0.81
C ILE A 17 -2.43 -3.58 0.45
N LEU A 18 -1.57 -3.43 1.46
CA LEU A 18 -0.12 -3.53 1.30
C LEU A 18 0.33 -4.93 1.74
N LYS A 19 1.00 -5.65 0.84
CA LYS A 19 1.53 -7.00 1.09
C LYS A 19 3.05 -7.03 1.03
N ASP A 20 3.66 -7.97 1.72
CA ASP A 20 5.09 -8.31 1.53
C ASP A 20 5.30 -9.13 0.24
N THR A 21 6.57 -9.43 -0.09
CA THR A 21 6.91 -10.14 -1.33
C THR A 21 6.45 -11.60 -1.37
N ILE A 22 6.07 -12.17 -0.23
CA ILE A 22 5.55 -13.54 -0.10
C ILE A 22 4.01 -13.57 0.01
N GLY A 23 3.36 -12.41 -0.04
CA GLY A 23 1.91 -12.26 -0.12
C GLY A 23 1.19 -12.04 1.22
N ASN A 24 1.91 -11.88 2.34
CA ASN A 24 1.29 -11.58 3.62
C ASN A 24 0.81 -10.14 3.67
N THR A 25 -0.39 -9.90 4.17
CA THR A 25 -0.90 -8.55 4.43
C THR A 25 -0.12 -7.90 5.56
N LEU A 26 0.54 -6.78 5.25
CA LEU A 26 1.23 -5.93 6.22
C LEU A 26 0.26 -4.91 6.81
N ILE A 27 -0.53 -4.27 5.95
CA ILE A 27 -1.47 -3.20 6.29
C ILE A 27 -2.67 -3.27 5.34
N GLN A 28 -3.86 -2.94 5.86
CA GLN A 28 -5.07 -2.73 5.07
C GLN A 28 -5.82 -1.50 5.61
N PHE A 29 -6.24 -0.59 4.74
CA PHE A 29 -6.99 0.60 5.12
C PHE A 29 -7.76 1.20 3.94
N ASN A 30 -8.75 2.05 4.23
CA ASN A 30 -9.40 2.90 3.24
C ASN A 30 -8.72 4.27 3.22
N TYR A 31 -8.21 4.67 2.06
CA TYR A 31 -7.56 5.97 1.92
C TYR A 31 -8.58 7.11 2.06
N GLY A 32 -8.26 8.17 2.80
CA GLY A 32 -9.16 9.31 3.05
C GLY A 32 -10.14 9.12 4.20
N GLU A 33 -10.16 7.94 4.84
CA GLU A 33 -10.84 7.70 6.12
C GLU A 33 -9.84 7.75 7.30
N ASP A 34 -10.34 7.81 8.53
CA ASP A 34 -9.49 7.76 9.72
C ASP A 34 -8.74 6.42 9.78
N VAL A 35 -7.45 6.44 9.41
CA VAL A 35 -6.59 5.27 9.45
C VAL A 35 -6.04 5.09 10.86
N GLU A 36 -6.60 4.16 11.63
CA GLU A 36 -6.20 3.93 13.02
C GLU A 36 -4.73 3.46 13.15
N VAL A 37 -4.19 2.73 12.17
CA VAL A 37 -2.84 2.14 12.24
C VAL A 37 -2.14 2.13 10.88
N PHE A 38 -1.48 3.24 10.53
CA PHE A 38 -0.53 3.29 9.41
C PHE A 38 0.86 3.69 9.90
N SER A 39 1.84 2.81 9.76
CA SER A 39 3.22 3.12 10.14
C SER A 39 3.91 3.93 9.03
N PRO A 40 4.45 5.13 9.33
CA PRO A 40 5.19 5.93 8.36
C PRO A 40 6.39 5.21 7.73
N ALA A 41 6.91 4.15 8.39
CA ALA A 41 8.00 3.32 7.86
C ALA A 41 7.67 2.67 6.51
N PHE A 42 6.38 2.50 6.17
CA PHE A 42 5.97 1.95 4.88
C PHE A 42 5.94 2.98 3.75
N LEU A 43 5.85 4.29 4.03
CA LEU A 43 5.73 5.35 3.02
C LEU A 43 6.87 5.33 2.00
N TYR A 44 8.08 5.04 2.48
CA TYR A 44 9.29 5.06 1.67
C TYR A 44 9.57 3.73 0.97
N ARG A 45 8.80 2.67 1.26
CA ARG A 45 8.99 1.37 0.59
C ARG A 45 8.61 1.47 -0.89
N LYS A 46 9.38 0.77 -1.72
CA LYS A 46 9.10 0.66 -3.15
C LYS A 46 7.95 -0.32 -3.39
N VAL A 47 7.03 0.08 -4.25
CA VAL A 47 5.96 -0.79 -4.76
C VAL A 47 6.51 -1.59 -5.93
N LYS A 48 6.43 -2.91 -5.85
CA LYS A 48 6.95 -3.86 -6.84
C LYS A 48 5.86 -4.36 -7.79
N ILE A 49 4.69 -4.69 -7.24
CA ILE A 49 3.51 -5.09 -8.01
C ILE A 49 2.35 -4.22 -7.55
N LEU A 50 1.55 -3.77 -8.53
CA LEU A 50 0.33 -3.01 -8.30
C LEU A 50 -0.80 -3.69 -9.07
N GLU A 51 -1.79 -4.20 -8.35
CA GLU A 51 -3.01 -4.76 -8.90
C GLU A 51 -4.19 -3.87 -8.50
N ILE A 52 -5.04 -3.54 -9.48
CA ILE A 52 -6.24 -2.75 -9.27
C ILE A 52 -7.41 -3.64 -9.70
N ASP A 53 -8.28 -3.97 -8.76
CA ASP A 53 -9.55 -4.65 -9.09
C ASP A 53 -10.61 -3.61 -9.47
N ASN A 54 -11.55 -4.01 -10.31
CA ASN A 54 -12.69 -3.20 -10.78
C ASN A 54 -13.63 -2.75 -9.63
N THR A 55 -13.38 -3.23 -8.41
CA THR A 55 -14.15 -2.99 -7.20
C THR A 55 -13.62 -1.83 -6.33
N ARG A 56 -12.67 -1.03 -6.82
CA ARG A 56 -11.95 0.03 -6.08
C ARG A 56 -11.03 -0.51 -4.97
N GLU A 57 -10.61 -1.76 -5.10
CA GLU A 57 -9.55 -2.34 -4.29
C GLU A 57 -8.22 -2.25 -5.02
N LEU A 58 -7.21 -1.79 -4.29
CA LEU A 58 -5.85 -1.69 -4.74
C LEU A 58 -4.96 -2.56 -3.87
N ILE A 59 -4.23 -3.46 -4.50
CA ILE A 59 -3.28 -4.35 -3.84
C ILE A 59 -1.88 -3.99 -4.31
N ALA A 60 -1.01 -3.61 -3.37
CA ALA A 60 0.38 -3.28 -3.63
C ALA A 60 1.31 -4.24 -2.90
N VAL A 61 2.21 -4.89 -3.63
CA VAL A 61 3.30 -5.70 -3.06
C VAL A 61 4.51 -4.81 -2.87
N LEU A 62 5.00 -4.72 -1.63
CA LEU A 62 6.14 -3.92 -1.26
C LEU A 62 7.43 -4.72 -1.42
N GLU A 63 8.48 -4.06 -1.88
CA GLU A 63 9.83 -4.63 -1.82
C GLU A 63 10.23 -4.86 -0.36
N ASP A 64 10.75 -6.05 -0.06
CA ASP A 64 11.35 -6.31 1.24
C ASP A 64 12.55 -5.39 1.39
N THR A 65 12.47 -4.46 2.33
CA THR A 65 13.65 -3.76 2.82
C THR A 65 14.41 -4.71 3.75
N LYS A 66 14.97 -5.79 3.19
CA LYS A 66 16.25 -6.26 3.70
C LYS A 66 17.27 -5.26 3.17
N ASN A 67 17.37 -4.12 3.84
CA ASN A 67 18.62 -3.39 3.73
C ASN A 67 19.63 -4.14 4.60
N ASP A 68 20.78 -4.42 4.00
CA ASP A 68 22.07 -4.69 4.64
C ASP A 68 22.27 -3.96 5.98
#